data_AF-A0A7Y5LUM8-F1
#
_entry.id   AF-A0A7Y5LUM8-F1
#
_cell.length_a   1.000
_cell.length_b   1.000
_cell.length_c   1.000
_cell.angle_alpha   90.00
_cell.angle_beta   90.00
_cell.angle_gamma   90.00
#
_symmetry.space_group_name_H-M   'P 1'
#
loop_
_entity.id
_entity.type
_entity.pdbx_description
1 polymer ?
#
loop_
_entity_poly.entity_id
_entity_poly.type
_entity_poly.pdbx_seq_one_letter_code
_entity_poly.pdbx_strand_id
1 'polypeptide(L)'
;MATRRQQQIRILDTLESNGWRRHGVEQDCDWWADEIWLLRSDRPPVGMKAWLAFLVDPEWEGARAAGEGICSVAADLSRRTERTGWMVEMPLGRRWERGLDGLVRALETARAATSPS
;
A
#
# COMPACT_ATOMS: atom_id res chain seq x y z
N MET A 1 20.70 -3.86 4.98
CA MET A 1 19.42 -3.21 4.59
C MET A 1 18.44 -4.32 4.32
N ALA A 2 17.19 -4.19 4.80
CA ALA A 2 16.15 -5.15 4.43
C ALA A 2 15.91 -5.08 2.92
N THR A 3 15.73 -6.23 2.27
CA THR A 3 15.38 -6.26 0.85
C THR A 3 13.98 -5.71 0.65
N ARG A 4 13.64 -5.19 -0.55
CA ARG A 4 12.30 -4.71 -0.87
C ARG A 4 11.22 -5.77 -0.59
N ARG A 5 11.53 -7.03 -0.88
CA ARG A 5 10.70 -8.18 -0.54
C ARG A 5 10.46 -8.33 0.97
N GLN A 6 11.48 -8.12 1.80
CA GLN A 6 11.31 -8.14 3.26
C GLN A 6 10.43 -6.98 3.75
N GLN A 7 10.52 -5.81 3.12
CA GLN A 7 9.66 -4.68 3.45
C GLN A 7 8.20 -4.96 3.05
N GLN A 8 7.96 -5.48 1.86
CA GLN A 8 6.63 -5.94 1.42
C GLN A 8 6.04 -6.95 2.40
N ILE A 9 6.79 -8.00 2.77
CA ILE A 9 6.34 -9.00 3.75
C ILE A 9 5.95 -8.31 5.06
N ARG A 10 6.80 -7.42 5.57
CA ARG A 10 6.55 -6.75 6.85
C ARG A 10 5.34 -5.79 6.81
N ILE A 11 5.12 -5.12 5.68
CA ILE A 11 3.93 -4.29 5.45
C ILE A 11 2.69 -5.18 5.46
N LEU A 12 2.71 -6.28 4.72
CA LEU A 12 1.59 -7.22 4.64
C LEU A 12 1.26 -7.82 6.01
N ASP A 13 2.26 -8.37 6.72
CA ASP A 13 2.08 -8.94 8.07
C ASP A 13 1.42 -7.94 9.03
N THR A 14 1.81 -6.67 8.92
CA THR A 14 1.29 -5.60 9.78
C THR A 14 -0.15 -5.24 9.40
N LEU A 15 -0.46 -5.15 8.11
CA LEU A 15 -1.82 -4.93 7.63
C LEU A 15 -2.75 -6.07 8.04
N GLU A 16 -2.32 -7.31 7.86
CA GLU A 16 -3.08 -8.51 8.24
C GLU A 16 -3.34 -8.57 9.74
N SER A 17 -2.36 -8.22 10.57
CA SER A 17 -2.51 -8.11 12.02
C SER A 17 -3.55 -7.04 12.45
N ASN A 18 -3.81 -6.06 11.59
CA ASN A 18 -4.82 -5.00 11.79
C ASN A 18 -6.15 -5.28 11.06
N GLY A 19 -6.29 -6.47 10.50
CA GLY A 19 -7.53 -6.95 9.88
C GLY A 19 -7.70 -6.54 8.42
N TRP A 20 -6.60 -6.29 7.70
CA TRP A 20 -6.57 -6.08 6.27
C TRP A 20 -5.89 -7.25 5.57
N ARG A 21 -6.65 -8.08 4.87
CA ARG A 21 -6.12 -9.22 4.12
C ARG A 21 -5.88 -8.88 2.67
N ARG A 22 -4.77 -9.33 2.12
CA ARG A 22 -4.52 -9.21 0.68
C ARG A 22 -5.40 -10.21 -0.08
N HIS A 23 -6.25 -9.68 -0.94
CA HIS A 23 -7.21 -10.43 -1.76
C HIS A 23 -6.78 -10.52 -3.22
N GLY A 24 -5.90 -9.64 -3.69
CA GLY A 24 -5.38 -9.66 -5.06
C GLY A 24 -4.10 -8.85 -5.20
N VAL A 25 -3.38 -9.11 -6.29
CA VAL A 25 -2.20 -8.36 -6.71
C VAL A 25 -2.36 -8.06 -8.19
N GLU A 26 -2.21 -6.81 -8.56
CA GLU A 26 -2.12 -6.34 -9.94
C GLU A 26 -0.64 -6.04 -10.22
N GLN A 27 -0.05 -6.73 -11.20
CA GLN A 27 1.36 -6.58 -11.60
C GLN A 27 1.50 -5.90 -12.96
N ASP A 28 0.44 -5.90 -13.77
CA ASP A 28 0.37 -5.14 -15.02
C ASP A 28 -0.09 -3.71 -14.69
N CYS A 29 0.83 -2.96 -14.09
CA CYS A 29 0.62 -1.58 -13.63
C CYS A 29 1.22 -0.58 -14.61
N ASP A 30 0.69 0.64 -14.58
CA ASP A 30 1.24 1.74 -15.35
C ASP A 30 2.60 2.19 -14.76
N TRP A 31 3.33 3.05 -15.48
CA TRP A 31 4.71 3.43 -15.22
C TRP A 31 5.04 3.89 -13.78
N TRP A 32 4.03 4.31 -13.03
CA TRP A 32 4.15 4.88 -11.70
C TRP A 32 4.02 3.85 -10.57
N ALA A 33 3.59 2.62 -10.85
CA ALA A 33 3.44 1.55 -9.87
C ALA A 33 4.13 0.26 -10.30
N ASP A 34 4.83 -0.36 -9.36
CA ASP A 34 5.42 -1.68 -9.54
C ASP A 34 4.37 -2.79 -9.37
N GLU A 35 3.55 -2.66 -8.33
CA GLU A 35 2.40 -3.52 -8.09
C GLU A 35 1.33 -2.79 -7.27
N ILE A 36 0.08 -3.25 -7.39
CA ILE A 36 -1.05 -2.77 -6.60
C ILE A 36 -1.71 -3.95 -5.89
N TRP A 37 -1.81 -3.87 -4.57
CA TRP A 37 -2.51 -4.85 -3.76
C TRP A 37 -3.96 -4.43 -3.55
N LEU A 38 -4.88 -5.36 -3.80
CA LEU A 38 -6.25 -5.25 -3.34
C LEU A 38 -6.33 -5.83 -1.93
N LEU A 39 -6.66 -4.99 -0.95
CA LEU A 39 -6.89 -5.37 0.43
C LEU A 39 -8.39 -5.49 0.68
N ARG A 40 -8.79 -6.43 1.55
CA ARG A 40 -10.13 -6.53 2.10
C ARG A 40 -10.08 -6.58 3.63
N SER A 41 -10.94 -5.79 4.26
CA SER A 41 -11.12 -5.81 5.71
C SER A 41 -11.78 -7.12 6.13
N ASP A 42 -11.19 -7.82 7.10
CA ASP A 42 -11.83 -8.95 7.80
C ASP A 42 -12.54 -8.53 9.10
N ARG A 43 -12.38 -7.26 9.50
CA ARG A 43 -13.09 -6.63 10.62
C ARG A 43 -14.21 -5.71 10.12
N PRO A 44 -15.21 -5.39 10.98
CA PRO A 44 -16.28 -4.45 10.65
C PRO A 44 -15.75 -3.09 10.13
N PRO A 45 -16.34 -2.55 9.03
CA PRO A 45 -17.29 -3.20 8.14
C PRO A 45 -16.57 -4.28 7.30
N VAL A 46 -17.01 -5.53 7.45
CA VAL A 46 -16.37 -6.69 6.82
C VAL A 46 -16.49 -6.60 5.30
N GLY A 47 -15.41 -6.93 4.60
CA GLY A 47 -15.37 -6.96 3.14
C GLY A 47 -15.07 -5.61 2.48
N MET A 48 -14.92 -4.54 3.27
CA MET A 48 -14.46 -3.22 2.80
C MET A 48 -13.14 -3.35 2.04
N LYS A 49 -13.01 -2.63 0.93
CA LYS A 49 -11.85 -2.71 0.04
C LYS A 49 -10.93 -1.50 0.25
N ALA A 50 -9.64 -1.74 0.11
CA ALA A 50 -8.62 -0.70 -0.03
C ALA A 50 -7.60 -1.14 -1.08
N TRP A 51 -6.98 -0.17 -1.74
CA TRP A 51 -5.92 -0.38 -2.70
C TRP A 51 -4.63 0.16 -2.13
N LEU A 52 -3.56 -0.62 -2.23
CA LEU A 52 -2.23 -0.24 -1.78
C LEU A 52 -1.27 -0.38 -2.96
N ALA A 53 -0.65 0.72 -3.38
CA ALA A 53 0.28 0.75 -4.49
C ALA A 53 1.72 0.92 -4.03
N PHE A 54 2.64 0.19 -4.67
CA PHE A 54 4.08 0.39 -4.53
C PHE A 54 4.55 1.35 -5.61
N LEU A 55 4.76 2.60 -5.20
CA LEU A 55 5.02 3.70 -6.11
C LEU A 55 6.49 3.71 -6.55
N VAL A 56 6.71 3.72 -7.87
CA VAL A 56 8.04 3.81 -8.50
C VAL A 56 8.50 5.26 -8.52
N ASP A 57 9.77 5.52 -8.24
CA ASP A 57 10.38 6.84 -8.34
C ASP A 57 10.30 7.33 -9.80
N PRO A 58 9.68 8.49 -10.08
CA PRO A 58 9.62 9.05 -11.43
C PRO A 58 10.99 9.31 -12.04
N GLU A 59 12.01 9.53 -11.20
CA GLU A 59 13.40 9.76 -11.62
C GLU A 59 14.21 8.45 -11.70
N TRP A 60 13.58 7.28 -11.55
CA TRP A 60 14.26 6.00 -11.70
C TRP A 60 14.64 5.72 -13.15
N GLU A 61 15.95 5.77 -13.42
CA GLU A 61 16.55 5.47 -14.73
C GLU A 61 16.96 3.99 -14.90
N GLY A 62 16.81 3.17 -13.84
CA GLY A 62 17.19 1.76 -13.85
C GLY A 62 16.19 0.88 -14.61
N ALA A 63 16.45 -0.43 -14.62
CA ALA A 63 15.53 -1.39 -15.19
C ALA A 63 14.18 -1.34 -14.45
N ARG A 64 13.08 -1.57 -15.19
CA ARG A 64 11.75 -1.75 -14.60
C ARG A 64 11.49 -3.22 -14.31
N ALA A 65 12.36 -3.81 -13.49
CA ALA A 65 12.13 -5.14 -12.96
C ALA A 65 11.29 -5.06 -11.67
N ALA A 66 10.52 -6.12 -11.39
CA ALA A 66 9.67 -6.18 -10.21
C ALA A 66 10.47 -5.92 -8.93
N GLY A 67 10.02 -4.95 -8.13
CA GLY A 67 10.65 -4.55 -6.88
C GLY A 67 11.77 -3.51 -7.03
N GLU A 68 12.08 -3.03 -8.24
CA GLU A 68 13.06 -1.98 -8.49
C GLU A 68 12.41 -0.60 -8.59
N GLY A 69 13.18 0.45 -8.31
CA GLY A 69 12.70 1.84 -8.41
C GLY A 69 11.61 2.26 -7.42
N ILE A 70 11.04 1.36 -6.61
CA ILE A 70 9.99 1.73 -5.64
C ILE A 70 10.53 2.76 -4.62
N CYS A 71 9.87 3.90 -4.44
CA CYS A 71 10.24 4.93 -3.46
C CYS A 71 9.29 5.00 -2.27
N SER A 72 8.02 4.66 -2.46
CA SER A 72 6.96 4.82 -1.45
C SER A 72 5.85 3.79 -1.60
N VAL A 73 5.00 3.71 -0.59
CA VAL A 73 3.75 2.94 -0.60
C VAL A 73 2.62 3.89 -0.32
N ALA A 74 1.57 3.83 -1.14
CA ALA A 74 0.39 4.66 -0.97
C ALA A 74 -0.86 3.81 -0.88
N ALA A 75 -1.88 4.31 -0.17
CA ALA A 75 -3.14 3.60 -0.02
C ALA A 75 -4.35 4.51 -0.15
N ASP A 76 -5.44 3.93 -0.64
CA ASP A 76 -6.72 4.61 -0.86
C ASP A 76 -7.89 3.61 -0.77
N LEU A 77 -9.09 4.11 -0.51
CA LEU A 77 -10.34 3.34 -0.52
C LEU A 77 -10.92 3.17 -1.93
N SER A 78 -10.38 3.85 -2.92
CA SER A 78 -10.74 3.68 -4.33
C SER A 78 -9.52 3.31 -5.16
N ARG A 79 -9.72 2.49 -6.19
CA ARG A 79 -8.66 2.20 -7.15
C ARG A 79 -8.25 3.50 -7.87
N ARG A 80 -6.98 3.85 -7.77
CA ARG A 80 -6.39 4.97 -8.52
C ARG A 80 -5.80 4.50 -9.84
N THR A 81 -5.86 5.36 -10.84
CA THR A 81 -5.22 5.19 -12.16
C THR A 81 -4.04 6.14 -12.35
N GLU A 82 -3.78 7.00 -11.36
CA GLU A 82 -2.78 8.05 -11.39
C GLU A 82 -1.86 7.94 -10.17
N ARG A 83 -0.64 8.50 -10.30
CA ARG A 83 0.37 8.49 -9.25
C ARG A 83 -0.03 9.28 -8.01
N THR A 84 -0.87 10.30 -8.12
CA THR A 84 -1.16 11.27 -7.07
C THR A 84 -2.59 11.14 -6.53
N GLY A 85 -2.88 11.86 -5.44
CA GLY A 85 -4.23 11.91 -4.87
C GLY A 85 -4.59 10.74 -3.94
N TRP A 86 -3.59 9.98 -3.48
CA TRP A 86 -3.77 8.95 -2.47
C TRP A 86 -4.17 9.53 -1.12
N MET A 87 -4.96 8.78 -0.37
CA MET A 87 -5.34 9.14 1.00
C MET A 87 -4.12 9.21 1.93
N VAL A 88 -3.17 8.30 1.76
CA VAL A 88 -1.94 8.25 2.54
C VAL A 88 -0.79 7.75 1.67
N GLU A 89 0.38 8.32 1.87
CA GLU A 89 1.64 7.89 1.26
C GLU A 89 2.74 7.80 2.32
N MET A 90 3.52 6.72 2.26
CA MET A 90 4.61 6.41 3.17
C MET A 90 5.90 6.14 2.37
N PRO A 91 6.98 6.91 2.58
CA PRO A 91 8.28 6.63 1.96
C PRO A 91 8.90 5.31 2.44
N LEU A 92 9.46 4.51 1.52
CA LEU A 92 10.18 3.27 1.83
C LEU A 92 11.71 3.44 1.95
N GLY A 93 12.13 4.56 2.54
CA GLY A 93 13.54 4.90 2.75
C GLY A 93 14.14 4.33 4.03
N ARG A 94 15.17 5.01 4.57
CA ARG A 94 15.71 4.68 5.89
C ARG A 94 14.63 4.92 6.95
N ARG A 95 14.42 3.95 7.85
CA ARG A 95 13.41 4.01 8.93
C ARG A 95 11.96 4.04 8.44
N TRP A 96 11.69 3.42 7.29
CA TRP A 96 10.34 3.28 6.74
C TRP A 96 9.33 2.69 7.74
N GLU A 97 9.79 1.86 8.69
CA GLU A 97 8.95 1.26 9.72
C GLU A 97 8.18 2.32 10.54
N ARG A 98 8.73 3.53 10.68
CA ARG A 98 8.07 4.63 11.40
C ARG A 98 6.82 5.14 10.71
N GLY A 99 6.73 4.99 9.39
CA GLY A 99 5.55 5.39 8.64
C GLY A 99 4.45 4.34 8.65
N LEU A 100 4.77 3.09 9.05
CA LEU A 100 3.85 1.97 8.92
C LEU A 100 2.64 2.13 9.83
N ASP A 101 2.85 2.64 11.04
CA ASP A 101 1.75 2.98 11.96
C ASP A 101 0.83 4.06 11.37
N GLY A 102 1.40 5.02 10.64
CA GLY A 102 0.64 6.07 9.94
C GLY A 102 -0.22 5.50 8.81
N LEU A 103 0.35 4.59 8.00
CA LEU A 103 -0.36 3.88 6.94
C LEU A 103 -1.55 3.08 7.50
N VAL A 104 -1.31 2.28 8.54
CA VAL A 104 -2.35 1.50 9.21
C VAL A 104 -3.42 2.44 9.78
N ARG A 105 -3.03 3.46 10.54
CA ARG A 105 -3.97 4.41 11.15
C ARG A 105 -4.86 5.11 10.12
N ALA A 106 -4.32 5.46 8.96
CA ALA A 106 -5.10 6.05 7.88
C ALA A 106 -6.18 5.09 7.36
N LEU A 107 -5.81 3.82 7.09
CA LEU A 107 -6.76 2.78 6.69
C LEU A 107 -7.83 2.52 7.76
N GLU A 108 -7.43 2.47 9.03
CA GLU A 108 -8.35 2.30 10.17
C GLU A 108 -9.33 3.46 10.30
N THR A 109 -8.85 4.69 10.15
CA THR A 109 -9.69 5.90 10.20
C THR A 109 -10.70 5.89 9.06
N ALA A 110 -10.25 5.54 7.86
CA ALA A 110 -11.10 5.43 6.69
C ALA A 110 -12.16 4.32 6.83
N ARG A 111 -11.77 3.19 7.44
CA ARG A 111 -12.65 2.08 7.78
C ARG A 111 -13.74 2.50 8.78
N ALA A 112 -13.36 3.19 9.83
CA ALA A 112 -14.30 3.68 10.83
C ALA A 112 -15.30 4.70 10.24
N ALA A 113 -14.83 5.60 9.37
CA ALA A 113 -15.69 6.61 8.73
C ALA A 113 -16.74 6.02 7.77
N THR A 114 -16.54 4.80 7.29
CA THR A 114 -17.43 4.13 6.32
C THR A 114 -18.45 3.20 7.00
N SER A 115 -18.34 2.99 8.31
CA SER A 115 -19.32 2.19 9.07
C SER A 115 -20.57 3.04 9.35
N PRO A 116 -21.75 2.71 8.79
CA PRO A 116 -22.99 3.35 9.23
C PRO A 116 -23.28 2.93 10.68
N SER A 117 -23.45 3.92 11.56
CA SER A 117 -23.95 3.74 12.93
C SER A 117 -25.33 3.10 12.98
#